data_AF-A0A0S2S3V4-F1
#
_entry.id   AF-A0A0S2S3V4-F1
#
_cell.length_a   1.000
_cell.length_b   1.000
_cell.length_c   1.000
_cell.angle_alpha   90.00
_cell.angle_beta   90.00
_cell.angle_gamma   90.00
#
_symmetry.space_group_name_H-M   'P 1'
#
loop_
_entity.id
_entity.type
_entity.pdbx_description
1 polymer ?
#
loop_
_entity_poly.entity_id
_entity_poly.type
_entity_poly.pdbx_seq_one_letter_code
_entity_poly.pdbx_strand_id
1 'polypeptide(L)'
;MNHRLKEPKDLIVESAVIPPNINVDVESATEGGKRRLMLSDNPETLTPVTVPARQATLWHDVVRTTSRTVKHRIFGWHYNKIGGPVKLGITVENKSDAALEVRHIERALEIAPEDGNWIMDVGQSIAKSCLAGTMKRLKPVDRHKFGKGTALLEEFELPEGSLAGFTYDFTVEYAEGHGTLDYVIRTVVSKDIQTDLRGIHAEPLPPVPPPQAHPRGAWSFSETNAQMPEYVVGQSANYRTCATKKLDGKTPADLLFTGTRSELGPALDNRGQFGVIYNATIPIVNDDDEERTVRIYANPRGGAFAGSVRVDDRVYGIPLLRDNTKVCRLADISVPPGRSSYNLSFMVAGSATTPLGLYVITL
;
A
#
# COMPACT_ATOMS: atom_id res chain seq x y z
N MET A 1 2.46 24.52 21.79
CA MET A 1 1.12 24.09 21.34
C MET A 1 1.23 22.67 20.77
N ASN A 2 0.74 21.67 21.50
CA ASN A 2 0.62 20.30 21.00
C ASN A 2 -0.61 20.22 20.07
N HIS A 3 -0.43 20.54 18.79
CA HIS A 3 -1.39 20.08 17.78
C HIS A 3 -1.20 18.57 17.63
N ARG A 4 -1.87 17.76 18.47
CA ARG A 4 -2.20 16.39 18.04
C ARG A 4 -3.02 16.57 16.76
N LEU A 5 -2.44 16.23 15.61
CA LEU A 5 -3.18 16.05 14.37
C LEU A 5 -4.33 15.11 14.72
N LYS A 6 -5.57 15.62 14.64
CA LYS A 6 -6.75 14.79 14.84
C LYS A 6 -6.67 13.68 13.82
N GLU A 7 -6.82 12.43 14.25
CA GLU A 7 -6.95 11.31 13.32
C GLU A 7 -8.00 11.67 12.27
N PRO A 8 -7.74 11.36 10.99
CA PRO A 8 -8.69 11.70 9.95
C PRO A 8 -10.05 11.06 10.26
N LYS A 9 -11.16 11.65 9.80
CA LYS A 9 -12.48 11.08 10.07
C LYS A 9 -12.82 10.02 9.02
N ASP A 10 -13.71 9.11 9.36
CA ASP A 10 -14.28 8.17 8.38
C ASP A 10 -15.43 8.83 7.63
N LEU A 11 -15.57 8.47 6.36
CA LEU A 11 -16.72 8.83 5.54
C LEU A 11 -17.98 8.09 6.03
N ILE A 12 -19.14 8.55 5.57
CA ILE A 12 -20.43 7.96 5.91
C ILE A 12 -20.76 6.86 4.90
N VAL A 13 -21.23 5.71 5.39
CA VAL A 13 -21.76 4.64 4.55
C VAL A 13 -23.20 4.96 4.16
N GLU A 14 -23.46 4.88 2.86
CA GLU A 14 -24.78 4.99 2.25
C GLU A 14 -25.14 3.67 1.57
N SER A 15 -26.42 3.50 1.24
CA SER A 15 -26.87 2.38 0.39
C SER A 15 -27.24 2.91 -0.99
N ALA A 16 -26.77 2.23 -2.03
CA ALA A 16 -27.06 2.58 -3.41
C ALA A 16 -27.24 1.33 -4.26
N VAL A 17 -28.14 1.38 -5.24
CA VAL A 17 -28.25 0.35 -6.27
C VAL A 17 -27.44 0.80 -7.46
N ILE A 18 -26.37 0.06 -7.75
CA ILE A 18 -25.47 0.37 -8.87
C ILE A 18 -25.97 -0.37 -10.11
N PRO A 19 -26.26 0.33 -11.22
CA PRO A 19 -26.63 -0.34 -12.46
C PRO A 19 -25.54 -1.34 -12.90
N PRO A 20 -25.91 -2.54 -13.39
CA PRO A 20 -24.92 -3.57 -13.71
C PRO A 20 -24.10 -3.26 -14.98
N ASN A 21 -24.62 -2.43 -15.88
CA ASN A 21 -24.09 -2.18 -17.23
C ASN A 21 -23.28 -0.88 -17.39
N ILE A 22 -22.95 -0.19 -16.30
CA ILE A 22 -22.20 1.08 -16.32
C ILE A 22 -20.72 0.90 -15.97
N ASN A 23 -20.22 -0.33 -16.03
CA ASN A 23 -18.86 -0.64 -15.62
C ASN A 23 -17.89 -0.27 -16.73
N VAL A 24 -16.84 0.45 -16.37
CA VAL A 24 -15.85 0.93 -17.33
C VAL A 24 -14.47 0.58 -16.81
N ASP A 25 -13.60 0.11 -17.70
CA ASP A 25 -12.20 -0.15 -17.36
C ASP A 25 -11.41 1.17 -17.32
N VAL A 26 -10.34 1.19 -16.52
CA VAL A 26 -9.38 2.30 -16.51
C VAL A 26 -8.74 2.43 -17.90
N GLU A 27 -8.64 3.66 -18.41
CA GLU A 27 -8.17 3.94 -19.77
C GLU A 27 -6.67 3.71 -19.89
N SER A 28 -5.90 4.35 -19.03
CA SER A 28 -4.45 4.27 -19.01
C SER A 28 -3.92 4.46 -17.59
N ALA A 29 -2.69 4.00 -17.33
CA ALA A 29 -2.00 4.28 -16.09
C ALA A 29 -0.48 4.31 -16.29
N THR A 30 0.19 5.08 -15.44
CA THR A 30 1.66 5.20 -15.42
C THR A 30 2.19 5.07 -13.99
N GLU A 31 3.48 4.78 -13.88
CA GLU A 31 4.19 4.77 -12.61
C GLU A 31 4.18 6.19 -11.99
N GLY A 32 3.85 6.29 -10.71
CA GLY A 32 3.85 7.54 -9.97
C GLY A 32 4.89 7.55 -8.85
N GLY A 33 5.42 8.75 -8.57
CA GLY A 33 6.43 8.96 -7.54
C GLY A 33 7.80 8.34 -7.89
N LYS A 34 8.77 8.52 -6.97
CA LYS A 34 10.12 7.93 -7.05
C LYS A 34 10.52 7.18 -5.77
N ARG A 35 9.54 6.96 -4.89
CA ARG A 35 9.72 6.16 -3.67
C ARG A 35 9.59 4.71 -4.09
N ARG A 36 10.58 3.89 -3.75
CA ARG A 36 10.54 2.45 -4.00
C ARG A 36 9.54 1.79 -3.07
N LEU A 37 8.85 0.75 -3.55
CA LEU A 37 7.97 -0.08 -2.73
C LEU A 37 8.59 -1.46 -2.55
N MET A 38 8.82 -1.88 -1.30
CA MET A 38 9.08 -3.26 -0.91
C MET A 38 7.82 -3.83 -0.25
N LEU A 39 7.23 -4.88 -0.83
CA LEU A 39 6.04 -5.52 -0.31
C LEU A 39 6.38 -6.91 0.24
N SER A 40 6.08 -7.13 1.52
CA SER A 40 6.32 -8.37 2.26
C SER A 40 4.99 -8.92 2.79
N ASP A 41 4.30 -9.71 1.98
CA ASP A 41 3.02 -10.34 2.34
C ASP A 41 3.01 -11.84 1.96
N ASN A 42 4.14 -12.39 1.50
CA ASN A 42 4.21 -13.81 1.16
C ASN A 42 5.47 -14.46 1.75
N PRO A 43 5.33 -15.37 2.72
CA PRO A 43 4.05 -15.88 3.25
C PRO A 43 3.27 -14.84 4.10
N GLU A 44 1.95 -14.75 3.90
CA GLU A 44 1.06 -13.94 4.77
C GLU A 44 0.95 -14.68 6.11
N THR A 45 0.49 -15.93 6.08
CA THR A 45 0.42 -16.76 7.28
C THR A 45 1.77 -17.43 7.57
N LEU A 46 2.39 -17.03 8.67
CA LEU A 46 3.61 -17.62 9.21
C LEU A 46 3.24 -18.88 9.98
N THR A 47 3.68 -20.04 9.51
CA THR A 47 3.46 -21.36 10.10
C THR A 47 4.78 -22.12 10.19
N PRO A 48 4.84 -23.27 10.88
CA PRO A 48 6.02 -24.13 10.82
C PRO A 48 6.34 -24.65 9.40
N VAL A 49 5.37 -24.64 8.49
CA VAL A 49 5.55 -25.06 7.09
C VAL A 49 6.12 -23.91 6.24
N THR A 50 5.55 -22.70 6.37
CA THR A 50 5.97 -21.54 5.57
C THR A 50 7.26 -20.92 6.09
N VAL A 51 7.54 -21.05 7.39
CA VAL A 51 8.80 -20.65 8.03
C VAL A 51 9.40 -21.89 8.71
N PRO A 52 10.06 -22.80 7.98
CA PRO A 52 10.57 -24.05 8.57
C PRO A 52 11.77 -23.81 9.51
N ALA A 53 12.67 -22.91 9.12
CA ALA A 53 13.84 -22.56 9.92
C ALA A 53 13.47 -21.79 11.21
N ARG A 54 14.42 -21.70 12.15
CA ARG A 54 14.26 -20.90 13.39
C ARG A 54 14.14 -19.40 13.11
N GLN A 55 14.79 -18.94 12.04
CA GLN A 55 14.81 -17.56 11.60
C GLN A 55 14.80 -17.50 10.07
N ALA A 56 14.24 -16.45 9.48
CA ALA A 56 14.16 -16.30 8.04
C ALA A 56 14.06 -14.83 7.60
N THR A 57 14.45 -14.57 6.36
CA THR A 57 14.08 -13.35 5.64
C THR A 57 12.72 -13.57 4.99
N LEU A 58 11.74 -12.73 5.30
CA LEU A 58 10.40 -12.79 4.71
C LEU A 58 10.44 -12.23 3.28
N TRP A 59 10.98 -11.01 3.12
CA TRP A 59 11.29 -10.42 1.82
C TRP A 59 12.43 -9.40 1.92
N HIS A 60 12.91 -8.95 0.76
CA HIS A 60 14.01 -7.98 0.68
C HIS A 60 13.87 -6.99 -0.49
N ASP A 61 14.60 -5.87 -0.40
CA ASP A 61 14.91 -4.97 -1.50
C ASP A 61 16.43 -4.78 -1.56
N VAL A 62 17.00 -4.89 -2.75
CA VAL A 62 18.45 -4.84 -3.01
C VAL A 62 18.66 -3.63 -3.90
N VAL A 63 19.40 -2.65 -3.40
CA VAL A 63 19.61 -1.40 -4.11
C VAL A 63 21.08 -1.20 -4.37
N ARG A 64 21.40 -1.02 -5.66
CA ARG A 64 22.70 -0.54 -6.12
C ARG A 64 22.50 0.65 -7.04
N THR A 65 22.89 1.84 -6.60
CA THR A 65 22.67 3.08 -7.37
C THR A 65 23.74 4.12 -7.10
N THR A 66 24.00 4.98 -8.08
CA THR A 66 24.83 6.18 -7.92
C THR A 66 24.03 7.36 -7.37
N SER A 67 22.70 7.24 -7.27
CA SER A 67 21.84 8.26 -6.67
C SER A 67 22.28 8.55 -5.23
N ARG A 68 22.28 9.83 -4.85
CA ARG A 68 22.64 10.24 -3.49
C ARG A 68 21.65 9.78 -2.42
N THR A 69 20.38 9.66 -2.81
CA THR A 69 19.26 9.48 -1.90
C THR A 69 18.24 8.58 -2.56
N VAL A 70 17.74 7.60 -1.82
CA VAL A 70 16.66 6.70 -2.24
C VAL A 70 15.59 6.69 -1.17
N LYS A 71 14.35 6.97 -1.57
CA LYS A 71 13.18 6.90 -0.69
C LYS A 71 12.56 5.51 -0.78
N HIS A 72 12.14 4.99 0.36
CA HIS A 72 11.56 3.66 0.50
C HIS A 72 10.20 3.73 1.15
N ARG A 73 9.33 2.82 0.73
CA ARG A 73 8.15 2.36 1.42
C ARG A 73 8.27 0.86 1.61
N ILE A 74 8.10 0.38 2.84
CA ILE A 74 7.85 -1.02 3.11
C ILE A 74 6.38 -1.18 3.42
N PHE A 75 5.68 -2.10 2.78
CA PHE A 75 4.39 -2.60 3.23
C PHE A 75 4.57 -4.06 3.67
N GLY A 76 4.10 -4.41 4.86
CA GLY A 76 4.12 -5.78 5.35
C GLY A 76 2.81 -6.20 5.98
N TRP A 77 2.49 -7.48 5.83
CA TRP A 77 1.25 -8.08 6.30
C TRP A 77 1.51 -9.54 6.66
N HIS A 78 1.52 -9.85 7.95
CA HIS A 78 1.94 -11.18 8.43
C HIS A 78 1.11 -11.65 9.60
N TYR A 79 0.55 -12.85 9.46
CA TYR A 79 -0.29 -13.51 10.44
C TYR A 79 0.46 -14.65 11.13
N ASN A 80 0.63 -14.58 12.46
CA ASN A 80 1.41 -15.59 13.19
C ASN A 80 0.57 -16.80 13.62
N LYS A 81 0.90 -17.97 13.05
CA LYS A 81 0.39 -19.30 13.40
C LYS A 81 1.53 -20.31 13.59
N ILE A 82 2.69 -19.87 14.09
CA ILE A 82 3.87 -20.73 14.30
C ILE A 82 3.72 -21.67 15.52
N GLY A 83 2.81 -21.37 16.46
CA GLY A 83 2.70 -22.09 17.73
C GLY A 83 3.33 -21.37 18.93
N GLY A 84 3.62 -20.08 18.78
CA GLY A 84 4.17 -19.20 19.82
C GLY A 84 4.46 -17.80 19.28
N PRO A 85 4.83 -16.84 20.13
CA PRO A 85 5.20 -15.50 19.69
C PRO A 85 6.45 -15.55 18.81
N VAL A 86 6.52 -14.66 17.83
CA VAL A 86 7.71 -14.46 16.99
C VAL A 86 8.21 -13.03 17.10
N LYS A 87 9.50 -12.82 16.88
CA LYS A 87 10.07 -11.48 16.74
C LYS A 87 10.19 -11.14 15.25
N LEU A 88 9.60 -10.02 14.83
CA LEU A 88 9.72 -9.45 13.49
C LEU A 88 10.61 -8.21 13.53
N GLY A 89 11.24 -7.88 12.41
CA GLY A 89 11.98 -6.62 12.31
C GLY A 89 12.39 -6.25 10.90
N ILE A 90 12.92 -5.04 10.78
CA ILE A 90 13.41 -4.46 9.54
C ILE A 90 14.89 -4.14 9.70
N THR A 91 15.72 -4.75 8.85
CA THR A 91 17.16 -4.50 8.82
C THR A 91 17.58 -3.80 7.55
N VAL A 92 18.65 -3.00 7.64
CA VAL A 92 19.34 -2.39 6.50
C VAL A 92 20.80 -2.81 6.57
N GLU A 93 21.22 -3.62 5.62
CA GLU A 93 22.60 -4.07 5.47
C GLU A 93 23.32 -3.19 4.45
N ASN A 94 24.28 -2.39 4.93
CA ASN A 94 25.19 -1.65 4.07
C ASN A 94 26.30 -2.58 3.54
N LYS A 95 26.34 -2.76 2.23
CA LYS A 95 27.37 -3.54 1.53
C LYS A 95 28.58 -2.69 1.14
N SER A 96 28.42 -1.36 1.14
CA SER A 96 29.46 -0.40 0.82
C SER A 96 30.39 -0.12 2.00
N ASP A 97 31.63 0.29 1.72
CA ASP A 97 32.56 0.75 2.75
C ASP A 97 32.23 2.19 3.20
N ALA A 98 31.58 2.98 2.33
CA ALA A 98 31.07 4.30 2.67
C ALA A 98 29.90 4.20 3.66
N ALA A 99 29.85 5.11 4.63
CA ALA A 99 28.78 5.14 5.61
C ALA A 99 27.45 5.56 4.97
N LEU A 100 26.38 4.84 5.33
CA LEU A 100 25.01 5.17 4.98
C LEU A 100 24.34 5.90 6.13
N GLU A 101 23.32 6.67 5.78
CA GLU A 101 22.43 7.30 6.73
C GLU A 101 20.96 6.99 6.39
N VAL A 102 20.20 6.56 7.40
CA VAL A 102 18.76 6.28 7.30
C VAL A 102 17.98 7.39 8.01
N ARG A 103 17.30 8.23 7.24
CA ARG A 103 16.56 9.40 7.74
C ARG A 103 15.06 9.29 7.51
N HIS A 104 14.33 10.22 8.14
CA HIS A 104 12.90 10.44 7.94
C HIS A 104 12.07 9.17 8.11
N ILE A 105 12.39 8.40 9.16
CA ILE A 105 11.73 7.13 9.42
C ILE A 105 10.38 7.40 10.07
N GLU A 106 9.33 7.07 9.35
CA GLU A 106 7.94 7.20 9.77
C GLU A 106 7.25 5.84 9.59
N ARG A 107 6.41 5.46 10.54
CA ARG A 107 5.74 4.16 10.53
C ARG A 107 4.27 4.22 10.93
N ALA A 108 3.50 3.32 10.36
CA ALA A 108 2.26 2.82 10.94
C ALA A 108 2.43 1.31 11.15
N LEU A 109 2.23 0.83 12.38
CA LEU A 109 2.28 -0.57 12.74
C LEU A 109 1.06 -0.83 13.61
N GLU A 110 0.23 -1.78 13.18
CA GLU A 110 -0.94 -2.22 13.93
C GLU A 110 -0.85 -3.74 14.12
N ILE A 111 -1.20 -4.20 15.31
CA ILE A 111 -1.26 -5.62 15.65
C ILE A 111 -2.64 -5.91 16.20
N ALA A 112 -3.33 -6.86 15.58
CA ALA A 112 -4.68 -7.26 15.98
C ALA A 112 -4.76 -8.78 16.15
N PRO A 113 -5.54 -9.28 17.14
CA PRO A 113 -5.79 -10.71 17.31
C PRO A 113 -6.65 -11.27 16.17
N GLU A 114 -6.73 -12.60 16.05
CA GLU A 114 -7.46 -13.34 15.00
C GLU A 114 -8.96 -13.02 14.92
N ASP A 115 -9.57 -12.66 16.05
CA ASP A 115 -10.97 -12.25 16.13
C ASP A 115 -11.19 -10.74 15.89
N GLY A 116 -10.12 -10.00 15.63
CA GLY A 116 -10.14 -8.57 15.31
C GLY A 116 -10.60 -8.27 13.87
N ASN A 117 -11.03 -7.03 13.63
CA ASN A 117 -11.43 -6.60 12.29
C ASN A 117 -10.20 -6.11 11.52
N TRP A 118 -9.39 -7.03 11.00
CA TRP A 118 -8.12 -6.72 10.35
C TRP A 118 -8.22 -5.68 9.22
N ILE A 119 -9.32 -5.68 8.45
CA ILE A 119 -9.50 -4.70 7.37
C ILE A 119 -9.57 -3.27 7.95
N MET A 120 -10.26 -3.06 9.07
CA MET A 120 -10.43 -1.74 9.69
C MET A 120 -9.30 -1.41 10.67
N ASP A 121 -9.12 -2.28 11.67
CA ASP A 121 -8.26 -2.03 12.83
C ASP A 121 -6.77 -1.99 12.42
N VAL A 122 -6.41 -2.71 11.35
CA VAL A 122 -5.04 -2.77 10.84
C VAL A 122 -4.97 -2.08 9.47
N GLY A 123 -5.68 -2.61 8.48
CA GLY A 123 -5.56 -2.18 7.08
C GLY A 123 -5.93 -0.70 6.85
N GLN A 124 -7.10 -0.28 7.31
CA GLN A 124 -7.59 1.08 7.11
C GLN A 124 -6.77 2.08 7.94
N SER A 125 -6.43 1.76 9.20
CA SER A 125 -5.58 2.60 10.05
C SER A 125 -4.25 2.95 9.38
N ILE A 126 -3.55 1.95 8.86
CA ILE A 126 -2.26 2.12 8.17
C ILE A 126 -2.44 2.91 6.87
N ALA A 127 -3.42 2.56 6.04
CA ALA A 127 -3.69 3.26 4.78
C ALA A 127 -3.95 4.75 5.03
N LYS A 128 -4.78 5.05 6.03
CA LYS A 128 -5.21 6.40 6.40
C LYS A 128 -4.05 7.24 6.95
N SER A 129 -3.26 6.68 7.85
CA SER A 129 -2.10 7.39 8.41
C SER A 129 -1.00 7.62 7.36
N CYS A 130 -0.78 6.66 6.47
CA CYS A 130 0.16 6.79 5.35
C CYS A 130 -0.30 7.87 4.36
N LEU A 131 -1.55 7.81 3.90
CA LEU A 131 -2.09 8.81 2.98
C LEU A 131 -2.18 10.20 3.62
N ALA A 132 -2.48 10.30 4.92
CA ALA A 132 -2.54 11.58 5.63
C ALA A 132 -1.16 12.18 5.94
N GLY A 133 -0.08 11.41 5.78
CA GLY A 133 1.26 11.84 6.23
C GLY A 133 1.34 12.00 7.76
N THR A 134 0.56 11.19 8.50
CA THR A 134 0.49 11.23 9.97
C THR A 134 1.09 9.99 10.62
N MET A 135 1.87 9.21 9.86
CA MET A 135 2.62 8.08 10.40
C MET A 135 3.54 8.53 11.55
N LYS A 136 3.72 7.66 12.54
CA LYS A 136 4.51 7.94 13.73
C LYS A 136 5.99 8.01 13.36
N ARG A 137 6.67 9.10 13.71
CA ARG A 137 8.13 9.17 13.63
C ARG A 137 8.76 8.13 14.55
N LEU A 138 9.66 7.35 13.99
CA LEU A 138 10.40 6.33 14.70
C LEU A 138 11.85 6.78 14.89
N LYS A 139 12.37 6.59 16.10
CA LYS A 139 13.82 6.58 16.34
C LYS A 139 14.30 5.13 16.11
N PRO A 140 15.23 4.90 15.18
CA PRO A 140 15.70 3.53 14.90
C PRO A 140 16.38 2.93 16.12
N VAL A 141 16.37 1.59 16.22
CA VAL A 141 17.05 0.86 17.30
C VAL A 141 18.55 1.15 17.26
N ASP A 142 19.15 1.07 16.07
CA ASP A 142 20.55 1.44 15.86
C ASP A 142 20.74 2.90 15.46
N ARG A 143 22.00 3.32 15.41
CA ARG A 143 22.37 4.62 14.86
C ARG A 143 21.91 4.71 13.40
N HIS A 144 21.23 5.79 13.08
CA HIS A 144 20.81 6.10 11.72
C HIS A 144 21.98 6.20 10.74
N LYS A 145 23.16 6.61 11.21
CA LYS A 145 24.41 6.65 10.43
C LYS A 145 25.32 5.48 10.82
N PHE A 146 25.68 4.64 9.85
CA PHE A 146 26.52 3.46 10.07
C PHE A 146 27.37 3.10 8.84
N GLY A 147 28.54 2.51 9.08
CA GLY A 147 29.44 1.99 8.05
C GLY A 147 28.96 0.67 7.46
N LYS A 148 29.89 -0.13 6.95
CA LYS A 148 29.60 -1.49 6.49
C LYS A 148 29.02 -2.36 7.62
N GLY A 149 28.00 -3.15 7.30
CA GLY A 149 27.32 -4.02 8.27
C GLY A 149 25.82 -3.79 8.31
N THR A 150 25.15 -4.33 9.32
CA THR A 150 23.68 -4.36 9.40
C THR A 150 23.18 -3.52 10.55
N ALA A 151 22.30 -2.57 10.25
CA ALA A 151 21.55 -1.80 11.23
C ALA A 151 20.11 -2.34 11.34
N LEU A 152 19.59 -2.36 12.56
CA LEU A 152 18.19 -2.65 12.86
C LEU A 152 17.40 -1.34 12.96
N LEU A 153 16.39 -1.17 12.10
CA LEU A 153 15.49 -0.02 12.17
C LEU A 153 14.48 -0.21 13.29
N GLU A 154 13.81 -1.36 13.30
CA GLU A 154 12.84 -1.72 14.32
C GLU A 154 12.75 -3.23 14.49
N GLU A 155 12.41 -3.65 15.71
CA GLU A 155 11.92 -4.98 16.03
C GLU A 155 10.66 -4.89 16.90
N PHE A 156 9.79 -5.88 16.77
CA PHE A 156 8.59 -6.02 17.60
C PHE A 156 8.21 -7.49 17.72
N GLU A 157 7.51 -7.82 18.81
CA GLU A 157 6.94 -9.15 18.98
C GLU A 157 5.57 -9.23 18.32
N LEU A 158 5.31 -10.33 17.63
CA LEU A 158 4.01 -10.69 17.09
C LEU A 158 3.49 -11.90 17.86
N PRO A 159 2.49 -11.74 18.74
CA PRO A 159 1.88 -12.85 19.45
C PRO A 159 1.33 -13.92 18.51
N GLU A 160 1.22 -15.15 18.99
CA GLU A 160 0.49 -16.19 18.27
C GLU A 160 -0.98 -15.79 18.10
N GLY A 161 -1.57 -16.15 16.95
CA GLY A 161 -2.96 -15.83 16.67
C GLY A 161 -3.18 -14.33 16.47
N SER A 162 -2.15 -13.57 16.12
CA SER A 162 -2.25 -12.15 15.81
C SER A 162 -1.66 -11.83 14.43
N LEU A 163 -2.26 -10.85 13.77
CA LEU A 163 -1.80 -10.27 12.52
C LEU A 163 -1.07 -8.96 12.83
N ALA A 164 0.10 -8.77 12.22
CA ALA A 164 0.75 -7.47 12.09
C ALA A 164 0.59 -6.95 10.67
N GLY A 165 0.05 -5.74 10.53
CA GLY A 165 0.17 -4.94 9.32
C GLY A 165 1.09 -3.75 9.59
N PHE A 166 1.92 -3.37 8.62
CA PHE A 166 2.74 -2.19 8.77
C PHE A 166 3.08 -1.49 7.46
N THR A 167 3.30 -0.18 7.56
CA THR A 167 3.94 0.63 6.53
C THR A 167 5.08 1.44 7.15
N TYR A 168 6.24 1.45 6.49
CA TYR A 168 7.38 2.29 6.86
C TYR A 168 7.77 3.14 5.66
N ASP A 169 7.82 4.46 5.84
CA ASP A 169 8.50 5.35 4.89
C ASP A 169 9.82 5.80 5.51
N PHE A 170 10.90 5.74 4.74
CA PHE A 170 12.20 6.25 5.14
C PHE A 170 13.07 6.59 3.93
N THR A 171 14.23 7.18 4.20
CA THR A 171 15.19 7.59 3.19
C THR A 171 16.56 7.03 3.51
N VAL A 172 17.22 6.41 2.54
CA VAL A 172 18.62 5.99 2.63
C VAL A 172 19.48 6.93 1.79
N GLU A 173 20.56 7.46 2.34
CA GLU A 173 21.46 8.37 1.65
C GLU A 173 22.94 8.18 2.06
N TYR A 174 23.86 8.81 1.32
CA TYR A 174 25.26 8.89 1.76
C TYR A 174 25.33 9.70 3.04
N ALA A 175 26.01 9.16 4.05
CA ALA A 175 26.25 9.90 5.26
C ALA A 175 27.24 11.06 5.05
N GLU A 176 28.23 10.87 4.17
CA GLU A 176 29.23 11.87 3.76
C GLU A 176 29.72 11.59 2.33
N GLY A 177 30.08 12.64 1.59
CA GLY A 177 30.78 12.52 0.29
C GLY A 177 29.91 12.10 -0.90
N HIS A 178 30.54 11.38 -1.84
CA HIS A 178 29.99 10.83 -3.08
C HIS A 178 30.37 9.34 -3.16
N GLY A 179 29.53 8.51 -3.78
CA GLY A 179 29.78 7.07 -3.84
C GLY A 179 28.75 6.31 -4.67
N THR A 180 28.59 5.03 -4.35
CA THR A 180 27.46 4.18 -4.78
C THR A 180 26.76 3.72 -3.52
N LEU A 181 25.44 3.86 -3.46
CA LEU A 181 24.62 3.22 -2.46
C LEU A 181 24.48 1.76 -2.87
N ASP A 182 25.05 0.85 -2.07
CA ASP A 182 24.90 -0.60 -2.19
C ASP A 182 24.45 -1.15 -0.84
N TYR A 183 23.17 -1.52 -0.74
CA TYR A 183 22.58 -2.03 0.49
C TYR A 183 21.39 -2.96 0.24
N VAL A 184 21.03 -3.71 1.27
CA VAL A 184 19.87 -4.61 1.28
C VAL A 184 18.96 -4.27 2.44
N ILE A 185 17.70 -4.00 2.18
CA ILE A 185 16.64 -3.88 3.18
C ILE A 185 15.95 -5.23 3.32
N ARG A 186 15.66 -5.69 4.54
CA ARG A 186 14.95 -6.96 4.77
C ARG A 186 13.83 -6.79 5.78
N THR A 187 12.72 -7.48 5.56
CA THR A 187 11.82 -7.91 6.64
C THR A 187 12.27 -9.29 7.10
N VAL A 188 12.47 -9.47 8.40
CA VAL A 188 13.00 -10.71 8.97
C VAL A 188 12.14 -11.18 10.14
N VAL A 189 12.15 -12.49 10.38
CA VAL A 189 11.44 -13.14 11.49
C VAL A 189 12.35 -14.11 12.23
N SER A 190 12.19 -14.19 13.56
CA SER A 190 12.73 -15.25 14.39
C SER A 190 11.65 -15.86 15.29
N LYS A 191 11.65 -17.19 15.42
CA LYS A 191 10.83 -17.93 16.39
C LYS A 191 11.34 -17.80 17.82
N ASP A 192 12.54 -17.25 18.01
CA ASP A 192 13.11 -16.95 19.31
C ASP A 192 13.18 -15.43 19.50
N ILE A 193 12.39 -14.95 20.45
CA ILE A 193 12.27 -13.52 20.79
C ILE A 193 13.56 -12.91 21.34
N GLN A 194 14.58 -13.70 21.69
CA GLN A 194 15.89 -13.19 22.13
C GLN A 194 16.91 -13.09 20.99
N THR A 195 16.57 -13.53 19.77
CA THR A 195 17.48 -13.48 18.62
C THR A 195 17.82 -12.04 18.24
N ASP A 196 19.10 -11.75 17.99
CA ASP A 196 19.52 -10.53 17.31
C ASP A 196 19.22 -10.63 15.81
N LEU A 197 18.22 -9.89 15.37
CA LEU A 197 17.76 -9.89 13.99
C LEU A 197 18.81 -9.40 12.98
N ARG A 198 19.85 -8.68 13.43
CA ARG A 198 20.94 -8.20 12.57
C ARG A 198 21.72 -9.34 11.93
N GLY A 199 21.72 -10.54 12.51
CA GLY A 199 22.41 -11.70 11.95
C GLY A 199 21.65 -12.42 10.82
N ILE A 200 20.43 -12.00 10.50
CA ILE A 200 19.59 -12.67 9.51
C ILE A 200 19.86 -12.10 8.11
N HIS A 201 20.72 -12.79 7.36
CA HIS A 201 21.13 -12.39 6.00
C HIS A 201 20.74 -13.38 4.91
N ALA A 202 20.03 -14.46 5.27
CA ALA A 202 19.61 -15.49 4.34
C ALA A 202 18.77 -14.90 3.19
N GLU A 203 18.79 -15.59 2.05
CA GLU A 203 17.85 -15.33 0.95
C GLU A 203 16.41 -15.38 1.44
N PRO A 204 15.50 -14.60 0.83
CA PRO A 204 14.10 -14.60 1.25
C PRO A 204 13.48 -15.98 1.07
N LEU A 205 12.51 -16.31 1.92
CA LEU A 205 11.76 -17.56 1.83
C LEU A 205 11.22 -17.76 0.40
N PRO A 206 11.20 -18.98 -0.15
CA PRO A 206 10.56 -19.21 -1.43
C PRO A 206 9.08 -18.80 -1.36
N PRO A 207 8.50 -18.32 -2.47
CA PRO A 207 7.12 -17.88 -2.49
C PRO A 207 6.19 -19.08 -2.25
N VAL A 208 5.16 -18.88 -1.44
CA VAL A 208 4.05 -19.82 -1.33
C VAL A 208 3.21 -19.70 -2.60
N PRO A 209 3.08 -20.77 -3.41
CA PRO A 209 2.36 -20.72 -4.66
C PRO A 209 0.82 -20.70 -4.44
N PRO A 210 0.04 -20.49 -5.52
CA PRO A 210 -1.41 -20.62 -5.46
C PRO A 210 -1.87 -21.97 -4.86
N PRO A 211 -3.03 -22.02 -4.17
CA PRO A 211 -4.03 -20.95 -4.07
C PRO A 211 -3.75 -19.88 -2.99
N GLN A 212 -2.70 -20.03 -2.18
CA GLN A 212 -2.33 -19.11 -1.09
C GLN A 212 -1.29 -18.06 -1.54
N ALA A 213 -1.30 -17.67 -2.82
CA ALA A 213 -0.34 -16.72 -3.35
C ALA A 213 -0.72 -15.29 -2.94
N HIS A 214 -0.11 -14.81 -1.87
CA HIS A 214 -0.12 -13.40 -1.48
C HIS A 214 0.98 -12.61 -2.23
N PRO A 215 0.81 -11.29 -2.41
CA PRO A 215 1.78 -10.47 -3.12
C PRO A 215 3.15 -10.39 -2.42
N ARG A 216 4.21 -10.19 -3.20
CA ARG A 216 5.54 -9.79 -2.72
C ARG A 216 6.35 -9.22 -3.86
N GLY A 217 7.19 -8.23 -3.62
CA GLY A 217 7.96 -7.61 -4.70
C GLY A 217 8.72 -6.37 -4.28
N ALA A 218 9.59 -5.90 -5.16
CA ALA A 218 10.30 -4.63 -5.00
C ALA A 218 10.17 -3.83 -6.31
N TRP A 219 9.60 -2.63 -6.26
CA TRP A 219 9.40 -1.77 -7.42
C TRP A 219 10.05 -0.41 -7.21
N SER A 220 10.53 0.22 -8.28
CA SER A 220 11.17 1.54 -8.24
C SER A 220 10.23 2.72 -7.92
N PHE A 221 8.92 2.44 -7.86
CA PHE A 221 7.84 3.37 -7.65
C PHE A 221 6.84 2.82 -6.61
N SER A 222 6.02 3.68 -6.04
CA SER A 222 5.05 3.33 -4.98
C SER A 222 3.68 3.96 -5.20
N GLU A 223 3.43 4.50 -6.40
CA GLU A 223 2.17 5.16 -6.74
C GLU A 223 1.73 4.75 -8.16
N THR A 224 0.43 4.77 -8.39
CA THR A 224 -0.18 4.60 -9.71
C THR A 224 -0.83 5.91 -10.11
N ASN A 225 -0.50 6.44 -11.28
CA ASN A 225 -1.20 7.58 -11.88
C ASN A 225 -2.14 7.07 -12.95
N ALA A 226 -3.41 6.91 -12.61
CA ALA A 226 -4.44 6.35 -13.46
C ALA A 226 -5.34 7.42 -14.07
N GLN A 227 -5.63 7.26 -15.35
CA GLN A 227 -6.53 8.08 -16.13
C GLN A 227 -7.80 7.28 -16.40
N MET A 228 -8.94 7.79 -15.93
CA MET A 228 -10.25 7.24 -16.27
C MET A 228 -10.68 7.76 -17.65
N PRO A 229 -11.48 6.99 -18.41
CA PRO A 229 -12.18 7.51 -19.58
C PRO A 229 -13.06 8.72 -19.20
N GLU A 230 -13.26 9.62 -20.16
CA GLU A 230 -14.08 10.82 -20.01
C GLU A 230 -15.49 10.48 -19.51
N TYR A 231 -15.91 11.15 -18.43
CA TYR A 231 -17.28 11.13 -17.94
C TYR A 231 -18.06 12.26 -18.60
N VAL A 232 -19.18 11.95 -19.26
CA VAL A 232 -20.09 12.96 -19.82
C VAL A 232 -21.23 13.20 -18.84
N VAL A 233 -21.46 14.45 -18.48
CA VAL A 233 -22.54 14.88 -17.60
C VAL A 233 -23.90 14.38 -18.12
N GLY A 234 -24.76 13.96 -17.20
CA GLY A 234 -26.03 13.27 -17.49
C GLY A 234 -25.91 11.75 -17.65
N GLN A 235 -24.70 11.19 -17.74
CA GLN A 235 -24.48 9.74 -17.77
C GLN A 235 -24.17 9.15 -16.38
N SER A 236 -23.89 7.85 -16.33
CA SER A 236 -23.39 7.15 -15.15
C SER A 236 -22.21 6.26 -15.53
N ALA A 237 -21.16 6.25 -14.72
CA ALA A 237 -19.98 5.40 -14.94
C ALA A 237 -19.49 4.80 -13.62
N ASN A 238 -19.05 3.55 -13.62
CA ASN A 238 -18.40 2.91 -12.49
C ASN A 238 -17.02 2.38 -12.91
N TYR A 239 -15.98 3.17 -12.65
CA TYR A 239 -14.62 2.86 -13.07
C TYR A 239 -14.00 1.78 -12.17
N ARG A 240 -13.55 0.68 -12.78
CA ARG A 240 -13.01 -0.50 -12.08
C ARG A 240 -11.52 -0.34 -11.80
N THR A 241 -11.16 0.40 -10.77
CA THR A 241 -9.77 0.57 -10.32
C THR A 241 -9.24 -0.67 -9.59
N CYS A 242 -7.94 -0.95 -9.72
CA CYS A 242 -7.29 -2.13 -9.15
C CYS A 242 -7.95 -3.45 -9.57
N ALA A 243 -8.47 -3.51 -10.81
CA ALA A 243 -9.04 -4.74 -11.34
C ALA A 243 -7.94 -5.78 -11.62
N THR A 244 -8.28 -7.06 -11.52
CA THR A 244 -7.37 -8.15 -11.92
C THR A 244 -7.45 -8.46 -13.42
N LYS A 245 -8.58 -8.12 -14.05
CA LYS A 245 -8.86 -8.29 -15.48
C LYS A 245 -9.81 -7.21 -15.99
N LYS A 246 -9.58 -6.78 -17.23
CA LYS A 246 -10.54 -5.96 -18.00
C LYS A 246 -11.83 -6.72 -18.23
N LEU A 247 -12.88 -6.01 -18.60
CA LEU A 247 -14.19 -6.59 -18.92
C LEU A 247 -14.11 -7.58 -20.10
N ASP A 248 -13.20 -7.33 -21.04
CA ASP A 248 -12.91 -8.22 -22.18
C ASP A 248 -11.92 -9.37 -21.84
N GLY A 249 -11.50 -9.47 -20.57
CA GLY A 249 -10.58 -10.50 -20.08
C GLY A 249 -9.09 -10.18 -20.25
N LYS A 250 -8.72 -9.08 -20.90
CA LYS A 250 -7.31 -8.66 -21.06
C LYS A 250 -6.72 -8.08 -19.77
N THR A 251 -5.40 -7.84 -19.78
CA THR A 251 -4.68 -7.18 -18.70
C THR A 251 -5.17 -5.74 -18.50
N PRO A 252 -5.54 -5.31 -17.28
CA PRO A 252 -5.90 -3.94 -16.94
C PRO A 252 -4.75 -2.96 -17.17
N ALA A 253 -5.08 -1.71 -17.51
CA ALA A 253 -4.07 -0.68 -17.74
C ALA A 253 -3.31 -0.30 -16.46
N ASP A 254 -3.99 -0.37 -15.31
CA ASP A 254 -3.47 -0.03 -14.00
C ASP A 254 -2.84 -1.20 -13.23
N LEU A 255 -2.66 -2.36 -13.87
CA LEU A 255 -1.90 -3.48 -13.31
C LEU A 255 -0.39 -3.25 -13.48
N LEU A 256 0.16 -2.32 -12.70
CA LEU A 256 1.57 -1.91 -12.81
C LEU A 256 2.52 -2.73 -11.94
N PHE A 257 2.06 -3.18 -10.77
CA PHE A 257 2.86 -3.90 -9.78
C PHE A 257 2.85 -5.41 -10.01
N THR A 258 3.31 -5.86 -11.19
CA THR A 258 3.41 -7.29 -11.51
C THR A 258 4.71 -7.90 -10.99
N GLY A 259 4.71 -9.21 -10.77
CA GLY A 259 5.93 -9.94 -10.41
C GLY A 259 7.02 -9.83 -11.47
N THR A 260 6.65 -9.73 -12.75
CA THR A 260 7.57 -9.51 -13.88
C THR A 260 8.20 -8.12 -13.92
N ARG A 261 7.54 -7.11 -13.33
CA ARG A 261 8.04 -5.74 -13.23
C ARG A 261 8.76 -5.44 -11.91
N SER A 262 8.71 -6.38 -10.96
CA SER A 262 9.53 -6.31 -9.76
C SER A 262 11.01 -6.39 -10.15
N GLU A 263 11.85 -5.60 -9.51
CA GLU A 263 13.30 -5.61 -9.74
C GLU A 263 13.97 -6.87 -9.18
N LEU A 264 13.28 -7.58 -8.29
CA LEU A 264 13.73 -8.82 -7.65
C LEU A 264 12.72 -9.95 -7.86
N GLY A 265 13.22 -11.18 -7.91
CA GLY A 265 12.44 -12.39 -8.09
C GLY A 265 12.83 -13.53 -7.15
N PRO A 266 11.94 -14.52 -6.91
CA PRO A 266 10.61 -14.64 -7.51
C PRO A 266 9.55 -13.78 -6.79
N ALA A 267 9.03 -12.77 -7.48
CA ALA A 267 8.00 -11.86 -7.00
C ALA A 267 6.60 -12.29 -7.47
N LEU A 268 5.57 -11.82 -6.77
CA LEU A 268 4.16 -12.10 -7.04
C LEU A 268 3.39 -10.77 -7.16
N ASP A 269 2.43 -10.73 -8.09
CA ASP A 269 1.67 -9.53 -8.43
C ASP A 269 1.00 -8.88 -7.20
N ASN A 270 1.21 -7.58 -7.00
CA ASN A 270 0.43 -6.76 -6.08
C ASN A 270 -0.83 -6.23 -6.76
N ARG A 271 -1.76 -7.14 -7.07
CA ARG A 271 -3.01 -6.81 -7.79
C ARG A 271 -3.91 -5.85 -7.02
N GLY A 272 -3.92 -5.97 -5.70
CA GLY A 272 -4.67 -5.07 -4.82
C GLY A 272 -4.04 -3.69 -4.64
N GLN A 273 -2.82 -3.49 -5.15
CA GLN A 273 -2.03 -2.27 -4.96
C GLN A 273 -1.87 -1.91 -3.48
N PHE A 274 -1.61 -2.91 -2.63
CA PHE A 274 -1.35 -2.69 -1.20
C PHE A 274 -0.06 -1.90 -1.00
N GLY A 275 -0.06 -0.95 -0.06
CA GLY A 275 1.04 -0.02 0.17
C GLY A 275 1.21 1.08 -0.90
N VAL A 276 0.40 1.07 -1.96
CA VAL A 276 0.47 2.02 -3.08
C VAL A 276 -0.49 3.19 -2.85
N ILE A 277 -0.08 4.40 -3.24
CA ILE A 277 -1.01 5.52 -3.41
C ILE A 277 -1.54 5.48 -4.84
N TYR A 278 -2.84 5.29 -4.99
CA TYR A 278 -3.51 5.30 -6.28
C TYR A 278 -4.04 6.70 -6.56
N ASN A 279 -3.45 7.42 -7.51
CA ASN A 279 -3.87 8.72 -7.97
C ASN A 279 -4.81 8.53 -9.17
N ALA A 280 -6.07 8.94 -9.04
CA ALA A 280 -7.09 8.83 -10.07
C ALA A 280 -7.43 10.21 -10.63
N THR A 281 -7.40 10.33 -11.95
CA THR A 281 -7.87 11.50 -12.69
C THR A 281 -9.11 11.13 -13.49
N ILE A 282 -10.19 11.87 -13.30
CA ILE A 282 -11.48 11.70 -14.01
C ILE A 282 -11.69 12.95 -14.89
N PRO A 283 -11.55 12.85 -16.21
CA PRO A 283 -11.94 13.92 -17.13
C PRO A 283 -13.46 14.00 -17.15
N ILE A 284 -14.01 15.20 -17.14
CA ILE A 284 -15.44 15.44 -17.10
C ILE A 284 -15.81 16.44 -18.19
N VAL A 285 -16.84 16.12 -18.97
CA VAL A 285 -17.42 17.01 -19.97
C VAL A 285 -18.83 17.35 -19.59
N ASN A 286 -19.10 18.65 -19.52
CA ASN A 286 -20.43 19.20 -19.39
C ASN A 286 -20.81 19.93 -20.68
N ASP A 287 -21.62 19.27 -21.51
CA ASP A 287 -22.11 19.86 -22.77
C ASP A 287 -23.34 20.77 -22.54
N ASP A 288 -23.84 20.89 -21.31
CA ASP A 288 -24.90 21.84 -20.98
C ASP A 288 -24.36 23.27 -20.89
N ASP A 289 -25.23 24.26 -21.11
CA ASP A 289 -24.91 25.69 -20.94
C ASP A 289 -24.86 26.14 -19.47
N GLU A 290 -25.20 25.26 -18.54
CA GLU A 290 -25.27 25.52 -17.10
C GLU A 290 -24.31 24.64 -16.30
N GLU A 291 -23.93 25.11 -15.12
CA GLU A 291 -23.18 24.32 -14.16
C GLU A 291 -23.99 23.12 -13.67
N ARG A 292 -23.33 21.96 -13.54
CA ARG A 292 -23.93 20.72 -13.04
C ARG A 292 -23.16 20.18 -11.84
N THR A 293 -23.87 19.48 -10.95
CA THR A 293 -23.22 18.78 -9.84
C THR A 293 -22.99 17.33 -10.21
N VAL A 294 -21.72 16.92 -10.20
CA VAL A 294 -21.32 15.52 -10.37
C VAL A 294 -20.95 14.95 -9.00
N ARG A 295 -21.43 13.75 -8.69
CA ARG A 295 -21.16 13.05 -7.44
C ARG A 295 -20.31 11.82 -7.69
N ILE A 296 -19.29 11.63 -6.86
CA ILE A 296 -18.39 10.47 -6.90
C ILE A 296 -18.55 9.66 -5.61
N TYR A 297 -18.74 8.36 -5.78
CA TYR A 297 -18.81 7.36 -4.71
C TYR A 297 -17.66 6.35 -4.82
N ALA A 298 -17.20 5.84 -3.68
CA ALA A 298 -16.49 4.57 -3.63
C ALA A 298 -17.51 3.44 -3.51
N ASN A 299 -17.33 2.38 -4.31
CA ASN A 299 -18.21 1.22 -4.36
C ASN A 299 -17.38 -0.07 -4.43
N PRO A 300 -17.51 -1.03 -3.50
CA PRO A 300 -16.78 -2.28 -3.58
C PRO A 300 -17.32 -3.17 -4.72
N ARG A 301 -16.43 -3.84 -5.44
CA ARG A 301 -16.79 -4.66 -6.61
C ARG A 301 -16.47 -6.14 -6.50
N GLY A 302 -15.67 -6.54 -5.52
CA GLY A 302 -15.24 -7.93 -5.35
C GLY A 302 -15.59 -8.56 -4.00
N GLY A 303 -16.06 -7.78 -3.03
CA GLY A 303 -16.27 -8.22 -1.65
C GLY A 303 -16.17 -7.05 -0.68
N ALA A 304 -15.83 -7.30 0.58
CA ALA A 304 -15.68 -6.23 1.56
C ALA A 304 -14.49 -5.33 1.24
N PHE A 305 -14.68 -4.01 1.26
CA PHE A 305 -13.63 -3.03 1.00
C PHE A 305 -13.51 -2.03 2.14
N ALA A 306 -12.29 -1.63 2.47
CA ALA A 306 -11.99 -0.42 3.22
C ALA A 306 -10.70 0.20 2.68
N GLY A 307 -10.41 1.43 3.08
CA GLY A 307 -9.21 2.13 2.67
C GLY A 307 -9.18 3.55 3.17
N SER A 308 -8.45 4.41 2.47
CA SER A 308 -8.47 5.85 2.73
C SER A 308 -8.48 6.61 1.42
N VAL A 309 -9.02 7.82 1.44
CA VAL A 309 -9.10 8.70 0.28
C VAL A 309 -8.65 10.09 0.67
N ARG A 310 -7.96 10.78 -0.24
CA ARG A 310 -7.67 12.20 -0.18
C ARG A 310 -8.54 12.91 -1.20
N VAL A 311 -9.37 13.82 -0.72
CA VAL A 311 -10.26 14.70 -1.49
C VAL A 311 -10.05 16.11 -0.95
N ASP A 312 -9.83 17.08 -1.83
CA ASP A 312 -9.61 18.49 -1.48
C ASP A 312 -8.56 18.68 -0.36
N ASP A 313 -7.39 18.05 -0.53
CA ASP A 313 -6.27 18.03 0.41
C ASP A 313 -6.57 17.48 1.81
N ARG A 314 -7.73 16.85 2.00
CA ARG A 314 -8.12 16.22 3.26
C ARG A 314 -8.22 14.72 3.09
N VAL A 315 -7.69 13.99 4.05
CA VAL A 315 -7.78 12.53 4.08
C VAL A 315 -8.97 12.09 4.93
N TYR A 316 -9.65 11.04 4.46
CA TYR A 316 -10.72 10.37 5.17
C TYR A 316 -10.52 8.86 5.11
N GLY A 317 -11.02 8.14 6.11
CA GLY A 317 -11.17 6.69 6.03
C GLY A 317 -12.35 6.34 5.13
N ILE A 318 -12.18 5.41 4.20
CA ILE A 318 -13.30 4.70 3.58
C ILE A 318 -13.68 3.59 4.55
N PRO A 319 -14.84 3.67 5.24
CA PRO A 319 -15.27 2.66 6.20
C PRO A 319 -15.49 1.31 5.51
N LEU A 320 -15.71 0.26 6.29
CA LEU A 320 -15.99 -1.07 5.76
C LEU A 320 -17.28 -1.10 4.92
N LEU A 321 -17.13 -1.14 3.61
CA LEU A 321 -18.20 -1.36 2.64
C LEU A 321 -18.32 -2.88 2.43
N ARG A 322 -19.34 -3.50 3.03
CA ARG A 322 -19.44 -4.97 3.12
C ARG A 322 -19.76 -5.65 1.78
N ASP A 323 -20.48 -4.97 0.90
CA ASP A 323 -20.94 -5.49 -0.38
C ASP A 323 -21.21 -4.34 -1.36
N ASN A 324 -21.48 -4.68 -2.62
CA ASN A 324 -21.66 -3.73 -3.72
C ASN A 324 -22.92 -2.84 -3.62
N THR A 325 -23.77 -3.04 -2.60
CA THR A 325 -24.90 -2.14 -2.29
C THR A 325 -24.51 -1.04 -1.32
N LYS A 326 -23.33 -1.14 -0.69
CA LYS A 326 -22.77 -0.13 0.20
C LYS A 326 -21.84 0.78 -0.57
N VAL A 327 -22.00 2.07 -0.39
CA VAL A 327 -21.14 3.09 -0.98
C VAL A 327 -20.74 4.12 0.06
N CYS A 328 -19.71 4.91 -0.21
CA CYS A 328 -19.49 6.15 0.52
C CYS A 328 -19.26 7.30 -0.45
N ARG A 329 -19.90 8.44 -0.18
CA ARG A 329 -19.72 9.63 -1.00
C ARG A 329 -18.31 10.18 -0.78
N LEU A 330 -17.55 10.32 -1.87
CA LEU A 330 -16.20 10.86 -1.86
C LEU A 330 -16.22 12.38 -2.06
N ALA A 331 -16.98 12.84 -3.06
CA ALA A 331 -17.05 14.25 -3.43
C ALA A 331 -18.36 14.58 -4.16
N ASP A 332 -18.82 15.82 -3.96
CA ASP A 332 -19.78 16.50 -4.84
C ASP A 332 -19.00 17.65 -5.48
N ILE A 333 -18.92 17.64 -6.81
CA ILE A 333 -18.12 18.58 -7.58
C ILE A 333 -19.03 19.42 -8.47
N SER A 334 -18.78 20.72 -8.46
CA SER A 334 -19.41 21.68 -9.34
C SER A 334 -18.64 21.70 -10.66
N VAL A 335 -19.34 21.46 -11.77
CA VAL A 335 -18.78 21.27 -13.11
C VAL A 335 -19.33 22.35 -14.04
N PRO A 336 -18.53 23.35 -14.43
CA PRO A 336 -18.97 24.38 -15.37
C PRO A 336 -19.14 23.81 -16.79
N PRO A 337 -19.84 24.51 -17.69
CA PRO A 337 -19.88 24.17 -19.12
C PRO A 337 -18.49 23.95 -19.71
N GLY A 338 -18.36 22.95 -20.58
CA GLY A 338 -17.12 22.55 -21.24
C GLY A 338 -16.38 21.40 -20.53
N ARG A 339 -15.05 21.42 -20.62
CA ARG A 339 -14.20 20.34 -20.09
C ARG A 339 -13.59 20.71 -18.75
N SER A 340 -13.58 19.75 -17.82
CA SER A 340 -12.92 19.84 -16.53
C SER A 340 -12.26 18.51 -16.18
N SER A 341 -11.54 18.45 -15.06
CA SER A 341 -10.97 17.22 -14.54
C SER A 341 -11.01 17.22 -13.03
N TYR A 342 -11.30 16.07 -12.43
CA TYR A 342 -11.24 15.89 -10.99
C TYR A 342 -10.18 14.88 -10.61
N ASN A 343 -9.39 15.22 -9.59
CA ASN A 343 -8.31 14.40 -9.07
C ASN A 343 -8.61 13.98 -7.63
N LEU A 344 -8.39 12.71 -7.35
CA LEU A 344 -8.39 12.18 -5.99
C LEU A 344 -7.26 11.16 -5.86
N SER A 345 -6.86 10.86 -4.64
CA SER A 345 -5.93 9.75 -4.39
C SER A 345 -6.47 8.84 -3.30
N PHE A 346 -6.24 7.54 -3.38
CA PHE A 346 -6.67 6.60 -2.35
C PHE A 346 -5.61 5.55 -2.07
N MET A 347 -5.73 4.89 -0.92
CA MET A 347 -4.96 3.70 -0.57
C MET A 347 -5.92 2.59 -0.14
N VAL A 348 -5.68 1.38 -0.66
CA VAL A 348 -6.45 0.18 -0.32
C VAL A 348 -5.98 -0.36 1.04
N ALA A 349 -6.92 -0.70 1.94
CA ALA A 349 -6.58 -1.35 3.20
C ALA A 349 -6.07 -2.78 2.97
N GLY A 350 -5.14 -3.25 3.82
CA GLY A 350 -4.79 -4.68 3.87
C GLY A 350 -6.03 -5.56 4.08
N SER A 351 -6.02 -6.76 3.51
CA SER A 351 -7.16 -7.70 3.46
C SER A 351 -8.45 -7.20 2.77
N ALA A 352 -8.48 -5.98 2.21
CA ALA A 352 -9.63 -5.53 1.42
C ALA A 352 -9.74 -6.28 0.09
N THR A 353 -10.97 -6.54 -0.36
CA THR A 353 -11.21 -7.11 -1.68
C THR A 353 -11.25 -6.03 -2.75
N THR A 354 -10.59 -6.29 -3.87
CA THR A 354 -10.57 -5.42 -5.08
C THR A 354 -11.35 -6.09 -6.22
N PRO A 355 -11.81 -5.33 -7.25
CA PRO A 355 -11.59 -3.91 -7.50
C PRO A 355 -12.38 -2.96 -6.60
N LEU A 356 -11.94 -1.70 -6.58
CA LEU A 356 -12.74 -0.56 -6.11
C LEU A 356 -13.39 0.13 -7.32
N GLY A 357 -14.70 0.34 -7.24
CA GLY A 357 -15.47 1.16 -8.17
C GLY A 357 -15.42 2.63 -7.78
N LEU A 358 -15.02 3.51 -8.70
CA LEU A 358 -15.31 4.95 -8.62
C LEU A 358 -16.61 5.20 -9.38
N TYR A 359 -17.73 5.27 -8.65
CA TYR A 359 -19.06 5.42 -9.23
C TYR A 359 -19.42 6.90 -9.34
N VAL A 360 -19.63 7.36 -10.57
CA VAL A 360 -19.84 8.77 -10.94
C VAL A 360 -21.24 8.93 -11.54
N ILE A 361 -21.97 9.93 -11.04
CA ILE A 361 -23.31 10.31 -11.51
C ILE A 361 -23.47 11.83 -11.52
N THR A 362 -24.45 12.32 -12.30
CA THR A 362 -24.94 13.70 -12.23
C THR A 362 -26.18 13.74 -11.34
N LEU A 363 -26.32 14.80 -10.54
CA LEU A 363 -27.45 15.00 -9.62
C LEU A 363 -28.59 15.84 -10.22
#